data_AF-A0A4Q3CF46-F1
#
_entry.id   AF-A0A4Q3CF46-F1
#
_cell.length_a   1.000
_cell.length_b   1.000
_cell.length_c   1.000
_cell.angle_alpha   90.00
_cell.angle_beta   90.00
_cell.angle_gamma   90.00
#
_symmetry.space_group_name_H-M   'P 1'
#
loop_
_entity.id
_entity.type
_entity.pdbx_description
1 polymer ?
#
loop_
_entity_poly.entity_id
_entity_poly.type
_entity_poly.pdbx_seq_one_letter_code
_entity_poly.pdbx_strand_id
1 'polypeptide(L)'
;PKRIEDLRRHPLVGYVPDFIYSPELDYLSEVDSALSAVTRSTSINVQHRLIASGAGIGVLPAFIGDQDGSLTPILPDRIEIQRSFWLVTHSDLRRAARIEAVAAWLKASVASMAL
;
A
#
# COMPACT_ATOMS: atom_id res chain seq x y z
N PRO A 1 -18.01 7.77 -4.56
CA PRO A 1 -18.49 7.12 -3.30
C PRO A 1 -18.41 8.13 -2.15
N LYS A 2 -19.41 8.16 -1.24
CA LYS A 2 -19.43 9.04 -0.05
C LYS A 2 -19.40 8.27 1.27
N ARG A 3 -19.68 6.97 1.23
CA ARG A 3 -19.55 6.03 2.35
C ARG A 3 -18.87 4.74 1.88
N ILE A 4 -18.40 3.93 2.84
CA ILE A 4 -17.72 2.66 2.57
C ILE A 4 -18.62 1.72 1.74
N GLU A 5 -19.91 1.65 2.04
CA GLU A 5 -20.84 0.77 1.35
C GLU A 5 -21.02 1.14 -0.13
N ASP A 6 -20.80 2.41 -0.49
CA ASP A 6 -20.87 2.84 -1.88
C ASP A 6 -19.75 2.21 -2.72
N LEU A 7 -18.61 1.85 -2.11
CA LEU A 7 -17.48 1.18 -2.78
C LEU A 7 -17.88 -0.16 -3.41
N ARG A 8 -18.87 -0.86 -2.81
CA ARG A 8 -19.40 -2.14 -3.33
C ARG A 8 -20.02 -2.02 -4.72
N ARG A 9 -20.31 -0.80 -5.19
CA ARG A 9 -20.91 -0.51 -6.50
C ARG A 9 -19.87 -0.08 -7.55
N HIS A 10 -18.60 -0.07 -7.21
CA HIS A 10 -17.52 0.36 -8.10
C HIS A 10 -16.60 -0.81 -8.46
N PRO A 11 -15.99 -0.79 -9.65
CA PRO A 11 -14.89 -1.72 -9.94
C PRO A 11 -13.73 -1.45 -8.98
N LEU A 12 -13.27 -2.51 -8.32
CA LEU A 12 -12.16 -2.44 -7.37
C LEU A 12 -10.90 -3.08 -7.94
N VAL A 13 -9.77 -2.44 -7.66
CA VAL A 13 -8.42 -2.88 -7.98
C VAL A 13 -7.74 -3.34 -6.69
N GLY A 14 -7.11 -4.50 -6.70
CA GLY A 14 -6.40 -5.00 -5.52
C GLY A 14 -5.47 -6.18 -5.83
N TYR A 15 -5.05 -6.87 -4.77
CA TYR A 15 -4.19 -8.04 -4.90
C TYR A 15 -4.96 -9.28 -5.40
N VAL A 16 -4.22 -10.22 -5.98
CA VAL A 16 -4.75 -11.57 -6.26
C VAL A 16 -4.75 -12.34 -4.94
N PRO A 17 -5.91 -12.73 -4.37
CA PRO A 17 -5.97 -13.35 -3.04
C PRO A 17 -5.04 -14.55 -2.88
N ASP A 18 -4.98 -15.41 -3.90
CA ASP A 18 -4.15 -16.63 -3.89
C ASP A 18 -2.64 -16.38 -3.88
N PHE A 19 -2.21 -15.14 -4.16
CA PHE A 19 -0.79 -14.73 -4.17
C PHE A 19 -0.47 -13.67 -3.10
N ILE A 20 -1.39 -13.44 -2.16
CA ILE A 20 -1.09 -12.64 -0.98
C ILE A 20 -0.24 -13.48 -0.03
N TYR A 21 1.04 -13.12 0.10
CA TYR A 21 1.97 -13.81 1.01
C TYR A 21 1.84 -13.35 2.47
N SER A 22 1.12 -12.24 2.72
CA SER A 22 0.95 -11.63 4.04
C SER A 22 -0.46 -11.03 4.13
N PRO A 23 -1.27 -11.35 5.16
CA PRO A 23 -2.62 -10.79 5.34
C PRO A 23 -2.68 -9.25 5.25
N GLU A 24 -1.59 -8.58 5.60
CA GLU A 24 -1.42 -7.12 5.55
C GLU A 24 -1.50 -6.52 4.14
N LEU A 25 -1.52 -7.34 3.08
CA LEU A 25 -1.77 -6.90 1.70
C LEU A 25 -3.24 -7.02 1.29
N ASP A 26 -4.10 -7.61 2.11
CA ASP A 26 -5.55 -7.68 1.85
C ASP A 26 -6.27 -6.41 2.33
N TYR A 27 -5.87 -5.28 1.74
CA TYR A 27 -6.35 -3.96 2.13
C TYR A 27 -7.87 -3.79 2.01
N LEU A 28 -8.51 -4.44 1.03
CA LEU A 28 -9.94 -4.28 0.80
C LEU A 28 -10.77 -4.90 1.93
N SER A 29 -10.34 -6.07 2.44
CA SER A 29 -11.00 -6.72 3.58
C SER A 29 -10.85 -5.94 4.88
N GLU A 30 -9.77 -5.17 5.05
CA GLU A 30 -9.60 -4.25 6.19
C GLU A 30 -10.55 -3.05 6.13
N VAL A 31 -10.91 -2.59 4.92
CA VAL A 31 -11.89 -1.52 4.73
C VAL A 31 -13.31 -2.02 4.98
N ASP A 32 -13.69 -3.13 4.35
CA ASP A 32 -14.98 -3.80 4.51
C ASP A 32 -14.87 -5.22 3.92
N SER A 33 -15.19 -6.23 4.72
CA SER A 33 -15.06 -7.64 4.35
C SER A 33 -15.95 -8.07 3.17
N ALA A 34 -16.91 -7.25 2.76
CA ALA A 34 -17.71 -7.48 1.57
C ALA A 34 -17.08 -6.95 0.27
N LEU A 35 -15.95 -6.23 0.34
CA LEU A 35 -15.25 -5.71 -0.84
C LEU A 35 -14.39 -6.81 -1.47
N SER A 36 -14.41 -6.87 -2.80
CA SER A 36 -13.56 -7.77 -3.57
C SER A 36 -13.07 -7.10 -4.84
N ALA A 37 -11.77 -7.20 -5.11
CA ALA A 37 -11.18 -6.71 -6.34
C ALA A 37 -11.70 -7.52 -7.54
N VAL A 38 -12.13 -6.82 -8.59
CA VAL A 38 -12.47 -7.43 -9.90
C VAL A 38 -11.24 -7.41 -10.81
N THR A 39 -10.42 -6.36 -10.71
CA THR A 39 -9.13 -6.25 -11.39
C THR A 39 -8.01 -6.50 -10.40
N ARG A 40 -7.10 -7.43 -10.71
CA ARG A 40 -6.13 -7.92 -9.73
C ARG A 40 -4.71 -7.94 -10.28
N SER A 41 -3.74 -7.63 -9.43
CA SER A 41 -2.32 -7.81 -9.72
C SER A 41 -1.53 -8.08 -8.45
N THR A 42 -0.47 -8.86 -8.54
CA THR A 42 0.48 -9.06 -7.43
C THR A 42 1.46 -7.89 -7.26
N SER A 43 1.50 -6.95 -8.21
CA SER A 43 2.39 -5.79 -8.19
C SER A 43 1.63 -4.52 -7.85
N ILE A 44 2.05 -3.83 -6.77
CA ILE A 44 1.47 -2.55 -6.37
C ILE A 44 1.63 -1.47 -7.46
N ASN A 45 2.72 -1.52 -8.22
CA ASN A 45 2.97 -0.58 -9.33
C ASN A 45 2.00 -0.81 -10.50
N VAL A 46 1.59 -2.07 -10.74
CA VAL A 46 0.57 -2.38 -11.75
C VAL A 46 -0.81 -1.94 -11.26
N GLN A 47 -1.13 -2.19 -9.99
CA GLN A 47 -2.38 -1.69 -9.38
C GLN A 47 -2.46 -0.16 -9.47
N HIS A 48 -1.39 0.55 -9.13
CA HIS A 48 -1.29 2.01 -9.29
C HIS A 48 -1.61 2.46 -10.72
N ARG A 49 -0.96 1.87 -11.73
CA ARG A 49 -1.22 2.21 -13.14
C ARG A 49 -2.66 1.91 -13.58
N LEU A 50 -3.25 0.82 -13.10
CA LEU A 50 -4.63 0.48 -13.38
C LEU A 50 -5.58 1.54 -12.81
N ILE A 51 -5.37 1.94 -11.56
CA ILE A 51 -6.17 2.99 -10.89
C ILE A 51 -5.99 4.33 -11.61
N ALA A 52 -4.75 4.74 -11.91
CA ALA A 52 -4.46 5.97 -12.63
C ALA A 52 -5.06 6.00 -14.06
N SER A 53 -5.19 4.84 -14.71
CA SER A 53 -5.89 4.72 -16.00
C SER A 53 -7.42 4.70 -15.90
N GLY A 54 -7.99 4.76 -14.69
CA GLY A 54 -9.43 4.74 -14.46
C GLY A 54 -10.06 3.34 -14.46
N ALA A 55 -9.28 2.27 -14.29
CA ALA A 55 -9.81 0.90 -14.27
C ALA A 55 -10.64 0.59 -13.01
N GLY A 56 -10.47 1.36 -11.94
CA GLY A 56 -11.25 1.22 -10.71
C GLY A 56 -10.66 1.95 -9.53
N ILE A 57 -11.23 1.67 -8.34
CA ILE A 57 -10.79 2.21 -7.05
C ILE A 57 -9.90 1.16 -6.37
N GLY A 58 -8.80 1.57 -5.77
CA GLY A 58 -7.96 0.67 -4.97
C GLY A 58 -7.28 1.41 -3.83
N VAL A 59 -6.60 0.64 -2.98
CA VAL A 59 -5.79 1.16 -1.88
C VAL A 59 -4.33 1.23 -2.35
N LEU A 60 -3.70 2.38 -2.18
CA LEU A 60 -2.28 2.58 -2.46
C LEU A 60 -1.59 3.10 -1.19
N PRO A 61 -0.31 2.74 -0.96
CA PRO A 61 0.50 3.44 0.02
C PRO A 61 0.55 4.95 -0.29
N ALA A 62 0.46 5.80 0.74
CA ALA A 62 0.47 7.26 0.61
C ALA A 62 1.66 7.77 -0.22
N PHE A 63 2.86 7.25 0.03
CA PHE A 63 4.07 7.61 -0.73
C PHE A 63 4.04 7.25 -2.23
N ILE A 64 3.09 6.43 -2.68
CA ILE A 64 2.81 6.19 -4.11
C ILE A 64 1.65 7.08 -4.56
N GLY A 65 0.53 7.03 -3.85
CA GLY A 65 -0.71 7.73 -4.24
C GLY A 65 -0.56 9.25 -4.27
N ASP A 66 0.07 9.83 -3.26
CA ASP A 66 0.19 11.29 -3.10
C ASP A 66 1.17 11.91 -4.10
N GLN A 67 2.04 11.10 -4.70
CA GLN A 67 2.97 11.53 -5.74
C GLN A 67 2.32 11.59 -7.14
N ASP A 68 1.10 11.04 -7.29
CA ASP A 68 0.38 11.03 -8.55
C ASP A 68 -0.81 12.00 -8.51
N GLY A 69 -0.58 13.21 -9.04
CA GLY A 69 -1.61 14.26 -9.12
C GLY A 69 -2.79 13.94 -10.04
N SER A 70 -2.79 12.82 -10.77
CA SER A 70 -3.97 12.35 -11.51
C SER A 70 -4.96 11.59 -10.64
N LEU A 71 -4.53 11.17 -9.44
CA LEU A 71 -5.37 10.45 -8.49
C LEU A 71 -6.15 11.41 -7.60
N THR A 72 -7.27 10.92 -7.07
CA THR A 72 -8.08 11.66 -6.09
C THR A 72 -8.32 10.76 -4.88
N PRO A 73 -7.98 11.22 -3.65
CA PRO A 73 -8.26 10.47 -2.44
C PRO A 73 -9.75 10.18 -2.28
N ILE A 74 -10.08 8.97 -1.84
CA ILE A 74 -11.45 8.52 -1.59
C ILE A 74 -11.62 8.24 -0.10
N LEU A 75 -12.62 8.88 0.52
CA LEU A 75 -12.96 8.71 1.94
C LEU A 75 -11.79 9.02 2.91
N PRO A 76 -11.03 10.12 2.74
CA PRO A 76 -9.83 10.40 3.53
C PRO A 76 -10.10 10.51 5.04
N ASP A 77 -11.29 10.97 5.45
CA ASP A 77 -11.67 11.12 6.88
C ASP A 77 -12.37 9.89 7.47
N ARG A 78 -12.29 8.74 6.78
CA ARG A 78 -13.03 7.51 7.16
C ARG A 78 -12.18 6.26 7.07
N ILE A 79 -11.19 6.23 6.17
CA ILE A 79 -10.33 5.08 5.95
C ILE A 79 -8.89 5.52 6.19
N GLU A 80 -8.27 4.94 7.21
CA GLU A 80 -6.84 5.05 7.47
C GLU A 80 -6.28 3.65 7.72
N ILE A 81 -5.27 3.27 6.93
CA ILE A 81 -4.59 1.98 7.06
C ILE A 81 -3.12 2.25 7.34
N GLN A 82 -2.67 1.87 8.53
CA GLN A 82 -1.28 2.04 8.94
C GLN A 82 -0.50 0.73 8.78
N ARG A 83 0.76 0.86 8.35
CA ARG A 83 1.71 -0.26 8.19
C ARG A 83 3.04 0.10 8.82
N SER A 84 3.61 -0.86 9.54
CA SER A 84 4.95 -0.77 10.13
C SER A 84 5.95 -1.54 9.27
N PHE A 85 7.00 -0.88 8.82
CA PHE A 85 8.12 -1.52 8.12
C PHE A 85 9.28 -1.73 9.08
N TRP A 86 9.90 -2.91 9.00
CA TRP A 86 10.99 -3.31 9.87
C TRP A 86 12.25 -3.58 9.06
N LEU A 87 13.39 -3.11 9.56
CA LEU A 87 14.69 -3.52 9.05
C LEU A 87 15.21 -4.69 9.90
N VAL A 88 15.26 -5.89 9.31
CA VAL A 88 15.68 -7.11 9.99
C VAL A 88 17.07 -7.52 9.53
N THR A 89 17.95 -7.84 10.49
CA THR A 89 19.29 -8.37 10.22
C THR A 89 19.64 -9.43 11.26
N HIS A 90 20.48 -10.40 10.89
CA HIS A 90 20.97 -11.40 11.83
C HIS A 90 21.80 -10.73 12.94
N SER A 91 21.66 -11.19 14.19
CA SER A 91 22.36 -10.61 15.35
C SER A 91 23.86 -10.48 15.13
N ASP A 92 24.46 -11.49 14.52
CA ASP A 92 25.91 -11.59 14.31
C ASP A 92 26.41 -10.64 13.21
N LEU A 93 25.52 -10.26 12.28
CA LEU A 93 25.85 -9.34 11.19
C LEU A 93 25.50 -7.90 11.53
N ARG A 94 24.68 -7.67 12.56
CA ARG A 94 24.18 -6.34 12.94
C ARG A 94 25.30 -5.31 13.15
N ARG A 95 26.46 -5.74 13.69
CA ARG A 95 27.62 -4.87 13.99
C ARG A 95 28.64 -4.79 12.85
N ALA A 96 28.41 -5.47 11.72
CA ALA A 96 29.30 -5.33 10.58
C ALA A 96 29.14 -3.92 10.01
N ALA A 97 30.24 -3.18 9.85
CA ALA A 97 30.22 -1.77 9.44
C ALA A 97 29.38 -1.51 8.18
N ARG A 98 29.43 -2.40 7.19
CA ARG A 98 28.62 -2.30 5.95
C ARG A 98 27.11 -2.42 6.20
N ILE A 99 26.69 -3.23 7.17
CA ILE A 99 25.28 -3.41 7.53
C ILE A 99 24.78 -2.19 8.29
N GLU A 100 25.55 -1.72 9.28
CA GLU A 100 25.21 -0.50 10.02
C GLU A 100 25.11 0.73 9.11
N ALA A 101 26.04 0.87 8.15
CA ALA A 101 26.03 1.96 7.18
C ALA A 101 24.75 1.98 6.34
N VAL A 102 24.36 0.83 5.75
CA VAL A 102 23.13 0.74 4.95
C VAL A 102 21.89 0.93 5.82
N ALA A 103 21.87 0.36 7.03
CA ALA A 103 20.77 0.53 7.97
C ALA A 103 20.57 1.98 8.39
N ALA A 104 21.66 2.69 8.69
CA ALA A 104 21.63 4.12 9.00
C ALA A 104 21.14 4.94 7.81
N TRP A 105 21.65 4.65 6.60
CA TRP A 105 21.23 5.30 5.38
C TRP A 105 19.73 5.11 5.09
N LEU A 106 19.22 3.87 5.14
CA LEU A 106 17.79 3.59 4.93
C LEU A 106 16.90 4.34 5.92
N LYS A 107 17.26 4.36 7.21
CA LYS A 107 16.52 5.10 8.24
C LYS A 107 16.51 6.60 7.96
N ALA A 108 17.65 7.18 7.57
CA ALA A 108 17.75 8.59 7.22
C ALA A 108 16.92 8.93 5.98
N SER A 109 16.96 8.09 4.94
CA SER A 109 16.18 8.27 3.72
C SER A 109 14.67 8.30 4.01
N VAL A 110 14.17 7.35 4.80
CA VAL A 110 12.75 7.30 5.18
C VAL A 110 12.37 8.49 6.07
N ALA A 111 13.22 8.89 7.02
CA ALA A 111 12.93 10.06 7.87
C ALA A 111 12.90 11.38 7.08
N SER A 112 13.57 11.44 5.93
CA SER A 112 13.56 12.60 5.03
C SER A 112 12.38 12.63 4.05
N MET A 113 11.65 11.52 3.89
CA MET A 113 10.40 11.51 3.13
C MET A 113 9.34 12.23 3.97
N ALA A 114 8.90 13.40 3.50
CA ALA A 114 7.73 14.06 4.06
C ALA A 114 6.52 13.12 3.84
N LEU A 115 6.01 12.57 4.95
CA LEU A 115 4.71 11.91 5.03
C LEU A 115 3.66 12.93 5.45
#